data_AF-A0A956ST04-F1
#
_entry.id   AF-A0A956ST04-F1
#
_cell.length_a   1.000
_cell.length_b   1.000
_cell.length_c   1.000
_cell.angle_alpha   90.00
_cell.angle_beta   90.00
_cell.angle_gamma   90.00
#
_symmetry.space_group_name_H-M   'P 1'
#
loop_
_entity.id
_entity.type
_entity.pdbx_description
1 polymer ?
#
loop_
_entity_poly.entity_id
_entity_poly.type
_entity_poly.pdbx_seq_one_letter_code
_entity_poly.pdbx_strand_id
1 'polypeptide(L)'
;MTDTLPRDTPAELVVIIGSGPAAWTAAIYAARANLRPLVFEGEPSREMIPGGQRMFTTEIENVPGFPDGVDGQALMATMRTQAARFGA
;
A
#
# COMPACT_ATOMS: atom_id res chain seq x y z
N MET A 1 -0.58 35.87 15.85
CA MET A 1 0.24 34.72 15.43
C MET A 1 -0.62 33.93 14.46
N THR A 2 -0.66 34.40 13.21
CA THR A 2 -1.59 33.97 12.17
C THR A 2 -1.03 32.78 11.41
N ASP A 3 -1.79 31.70 11.44
CA ASP A 3 -1.69 30.52 10.58
C ASP A 3 -1.61 30.96 9.11
N THR A 4 -0.48 30.67 8.46
CA THR A 4 -0.14 31.09 7.09
C THR A 4 0.18 29.89 6.19
N LEU A 5 -0.32 28.69 6.52
CA LEU A 5 -0.25 27.60 5.55
C LEU A 5 -1.20 27.92 4.37
N PRO A 6 -0.71 27.96 3.11
CA PRO A 6 -1.53 28.27 1.95
C PRO A 6 -2.66 27.25 1.80
N ARG A 7 -3.92 27.71 1.92
CA ARG A 7 -5.14 26.89 1.79
C ARG A 7 -5.43 26.43 0.35
N ASP A 8 -4.55 26.77 -0.61
CA ASP A 8 -4.66 26.41 -2.03
C ASP A 8 -3.77 25.24 -2.46
N THR A 9 -3.05 24.61 -1.52
CA THR A 9 -2.53 23.27 -1.80
C THR A 9 -3.74 22.34 -1.78
N PRO A 10 -4.03 21.56 -2.84
CA PRO A 10 -5.02 20.51 -2.72
C PRO A 10 -4.57 19.62 -1.55
N ALA A 11 -5.27 19.67 -0.42
CA ALA A 11 -4.87 18.93 0.76
C ALA A 11 -4.85 17.43 0.38
N GLU A 12 -3.66 16.85 0.26
CA GLU A 12 -3.48 15.41 0.18
C GLU A 12 -3.91 14.86 1.54
N LEU A 13 -5.13 14.31 1.60
CA LEU A 13 -5.77 13.96 2.87
C LEU A 13 -5.18 12.69 3.50
N VAL A 14 -4.37 11.92 2.77
CA VAL A 14 -3.92 10.59 3.20
C VAL A 14 -2.48 10.30 2.76
N VAL A 15 -1.57 10.18 3.73
CA VAL A 15 -0.21 9.65 3.53
C VAL A 15 -0.14 8.26 4.17
N ILE A 16 0.37 7.29 3.41
CA ILE A 16 0.49 5.88 3.84
C ILE A 16 1.97 5.54 3.87
N ILE A 17 2.47 5.14 5.04
CA ILE A 17 3.85 4.72 5.22
C ILE A 17 3.88 3.22 5.43
N GLY A 18 4.49 2.51 4.49
CA GLY A 18 4.59 1.06 4.47
C GLY A 18 4.07 0.45 3.17
N SER A 19 4.37 -0.82 2.97
CA SER A 19 4.09 -1.57 1.74
C SER A 19 3.59 -2.99 1.99
N GLY A 20 3.10 -3.28 3.20
CA GLY A 20 2.46 -4.55 3.49
C GLY A 20 0.98 -4.60 3.05
N PRO A 21 0.26 -5.69 3.37
CA PRO A 21 -1.15 -5.83 3.05
C PRO A 21 -2.02 -4.70 3.59
N ALA A 22 -1.73 -4.21 4.80
CA ALA A 22 -2.46 -3.10 5.40
C ALA A 22 -2.33 -1.81 4.59
N ALA A 23 -1.09 -1.47 4.18
CA ALA A 23 -0.81 -0.27 3.41
C ALA A 23 -1.47 -0.32 2.03
N TRP A 24 -1.34 -1.44 1.31
CA TRP A 24 -1.98 -1.57 0.00
C TRP A 24 -3.50 -1.59 0.08
N THR A 25 -4.07 -2.21 1.11
CA THR A 25 -5.52 -2.14 1.33
C THR A 25 -5.97 -0.70 1.59
N ALA A 26 -5.28 0.03 2.47
CA ALA A 26 -5.59 1.43 2.73
C ALA A 26 -5.48 2.29 1.46
N ALA A 27 -4.44 2.07 0.66
CA ALA A 27 -4.20 2.77 -0.60
C ALA A 27 -5.31 2.51 -1.62
N ILE A 28 -5.74 1.25 -1.80
CA ILE A 28 -6.86 0.89 -2.69
C ILE A 28 -8.12 1.67 -2.30
N TYR A 29 -8.47 1.70 -1.01
CA TYR A 29 -9.70 2.36 -0.57
C TYR A 29 -9.59 3.88 -0.64
N ALA A 30 -8.45 4.46 -0.25
CA ALA A 30 -8.23 5.91 -0.35
C ALA A 30 -8.23 6.40 -1.81
N ALA A 31 -7.59 5.66 -2.71
CA ALA A 31 -7.57 5.96 -4.13
C ALA A 31 -8.96 5.85 -4.76
N ARG A 32 -9.72 4.79 -4.44
CA ARG A 32 -11.12 4.64 -4.87
C ARG A 32 -12.05 5.76 -4.35
N ALA A 33 -11.73 6.34 -3.20
CA ALA A 33 -12.43 7.49 -2.65
C ALA A 33 -11.97 8.83 -3.26
N ASN A 34 -11.14 8.82 -4.32
CA ASN A 34 -10.55 9.99 -4.96
C ASN A 34 -9.72 10.88 -4.01
N LEU A 35 -9.15 10.30 -2.96
CA LEU A 35 -8.35 11.04 -1.97
C LEU A 35 -6.90 11.25 -2.41
N ARG A 36 -6.48 10.65 -3.54
CA ARG A 36 -5.11 10.72 -4.09
C ARG A 36 -4.04 10.42 -3.02
N PRO A 37 -4.03 9.19 -2.47
CA PRO A 37 -3.11 8.85 -1.39
C PRO A 37 -1.66 8.89 -1.88
N LEU A 38 -0.75 9.37 -1.04
CA LEU A 38 0.70 9.23 -1.26
C LEU A 38 1.22 8.03 -0.47
N VAL A 39 1.77 7.03 -1.16
CA VAL A 39 2.28 5.80 -0.54
C VAL A 39 3.81 5.75 -0.56
N PHE A 40 4.42 5.63 0.60
CA PHE A 40 5.86 5.36 0.75
C PHE A 40 6.09 3.89 1.02
N GLU A 41 6.57 3.16 0.02
CA GLU A 41 6.76 1.70 0.12
C GLU A 41 8.02 1.29 0.92
N GLY A 42 8.92 2.24 1.15
CA GLY A 42 10.20 2.05 1.82
C GLY A 42 11.32 1.66 0.86
N GLU A 43 12.57 1.90 1.27
CA GLU A 43 13.75 1.43 0.53
C GLU A 43 14.14 0.02 0.99
N PRO A 44 14.71 -0.82 0.10
CA PRO A 44 15.26 -2.11 0.49
C PRO A 44 16.32 -1.97 1.60
N SER A 45 16.21 -2.80 2.63
CA SER A 45 17.16 -2.88 3.73
C SER A 45 17.59 -4.33 3.96
N ARG A 46 18.52 -4.55 4.90
CA ARG A 46 18.95 -5.92 5.27
C ARG A 46 17.83 -6.75 5.91
N GLU A 47 16.85 -6.11 6.53
CA GLU A 47 15.81 -6.78 7.34
C GLU A 47 14.44 -6.77 6.66
N MET A 48 14.20 -5.83 5.75
CA MET A 48 12.90 -5.62 5.13
C MET A 48 13.04 -5.11 3.71
N ILE A 49 12.18 -5.62 2.83
CA ILE A 49 12.00 -5.13 1.46
C ILE A 49 10.55 -4.68 1.26
N PRO A 50 10.27 -3.82 0.26
CA PRO A 50 8.90 -3.41 -0.06
C PRO A 50 7.99 -4.61 -0.29
N GLY A 51 6.79 -4.59 0.32
CA GLY A 51 5.89 -5.75 0.39
C GLY A 51 5.71 -6.28 1.83
N GLY A 52 6.59 -5.88 2.76
CA GLY A 52 6.50 -6.30 4.16
C GLY A 52 6.85 -7.77 4.37
N GLN A 53 6.47 -8.32 5.53
CA GLN A 53 6.88 -9.67 5.97
C GLN A 53 6.50 -10.79 4.99
N ARG A 54 5.45 -10.61 4.18
CA ARG A 54 5.00 -11.62 3.22
C ARG A 54 5.95 -11.85 2.06
N MET A 55 6.92 -10.94 1.84
CA MET A 55 7.93 -11.13 0.82
C MET A 55 8.97 -12.21 1.16
N PHE A 56 9.02 -12.64 2.43
CA PHE A 56 9.96 -13.64 2.94
C PHE A 56 9.36 -15.03 3.14
N THR A 57 8.09 -15.23 2.77
CA THR A 57 7.45 -16.54 2.73
C THR A 57 7.17 -16.95 1.30
N THR A 58 7.12 -18.25 1.05
CA THR A 58 6.73 -18.81 -0.25
C THR A 58 5.22 -18.88 -0.32
N GLU A 59 4.60 -19.85 0.34
CA GLU A 59 3.19 -20.15 0.19
C GLU A 59 2.34 -19.60 1.34
N ILE A 60 1.19 -19.04 1.01
CA ILE A 60 0.21 -18.52 1.95
C ILE A 60 -1.15 -19.17 1.68
N GLU A 61 -1.56 -20.06 2.58
CA GLU A 61 -2.80 -20.85 2.46
C GLU A 61 -4.00 -20.23 3.20
N ASN A 62 -3.75 -19.21 4.02
CA ASN A 62 -4.73 -18.65 4.95
C ASN A 62 -5.25 -17.26 4.55
N VAL A 63 -5.15 -16.90 3.27
CA VAL A 63 -5.71 -15.66 2.72
C VAL A 63 -7.02 -15.97 1.99
N PRO A 64 -8.15 -15.42 2.42
CA PRO A 64 -9.42 -15.58 1.72
C PRO A 64 -9.32 -15.12 0.26
N GLY A 65 -9.92 -15.88 -0.66
CA GLY A 65 -9.88 -15.61 -2.10
C GLY A 65 -8.86 -16.43 -2.88
N PHE A 66 -8.00 -17.19 -2.19
CA PHE A 66 -7.00 -18.08 -2.79
C PHE A 66 -7.19 -19.51 -2.25
N PRO A 67 -8.16 -20.30 -2.77
CA PRO A 67 -8.47 -21.62 -2.24
C PRO A 67 -7.32 -22.63 -2.38
N ASP A 68 -6.47 -22.44 -3.39
CA ASP A 68 -5.29 -23.27 -3.64
C ASP A 68 -3.99 -22.64 -3.07
N GLY A 69 -4.11 -21.65 -2.18
CA GLY A 69 -2.99 -20.85 -1.69
C GLY A 69 -2.46 -19.83 -2.70
N VAL A 70 -1.51 -19.00 -2.27
CA VAL A 70 -0.87 -17.99 -3.11
C VAL A 70 0.58 -17.75 -2.68
N ASP A 71 1.45 -17.48 -3.65
CA ASP A 71 2.82 -17.06 -3.36
C ASP A 71 2.84 -15.67 -2.68
N GLY A 72 3.66 -15.49 -1.65
CA GLY A 72 3.74 -14.26 -0.86
C GLY A 72 4.14 -13.04 -1.69
N GLN A 73 5.08 -13.20 -2.62
CA GLN A 73 5.52 -12.12 -3.52
C GLN A 73 4.45 -11.82 -4.56
N ALA A 74 3.83 -12.86 -5.13
CA ALA A 74 2.74 -12.71 -6.10
C ALA A 74 1.52 -11.98 -5.49
N LEU A 75 1.18 -12.30 -4.24
CA LEU A 75 0.12 -11.61 -3.50
C LEU A 75 0.45 -10.12 -3.34
N MET A 76 1.68 -9.77 -2.97
CA MET A 76 2.06 -8.37 -2.77
C MET A 76 2.15 -7.58 -4.08
N ALA A 77 2.65 -8.20 -5.15
CA ALA A 77 2.60 -7.62 -6.48
C ALA A 77 1.16 -7.35 -6.95
N THR A 78 0.25 -8.28 -6.68
CA THR A 78 -1.18 -8.13 -7.02
C THR A 78 -1.82 -6.97 -6.26
N MET A 79 -1.57 -6.86 -4.95
CA MET A 79 -2.13 -5.77 -4.13
C MET A 79 -1.58 -4.40 -4.55
N ARG A 80 -0.27 -4.30 -4.83
CA ARG A 80 0.35 -3.06 -5.37
C ARG A 80 -0.25 -2.68 -6.71
N THR A 81 -0.41 -3.64 -7.62
CA THR A 81 -1.03 -3.41 -8.95
C THR A 81 -2.47 -2.94 -8.81
N GLN A 82 -3.24 -3.51 -7.88
CA GLN A 82 -4.61 -3.08 -7.61
C GLN A 82 -4.67 -1.65 -7.07
N ALA A 83 -3.75 -1.26 -6.18
CA ALA A 83 -3.65 0.11 -5.68
C ALA A 83 -3.34 1.10 -6.83
N ALA A 84 -2.30 0.81 -7.62
CA ALA A 84 -1.90 1.64 -8.75
C ALA A 84 -3.02 1.82 -9.79
N ARG A 85 -3.82 0.78 -10.03
CA ARG A 85 -4.98 0.84 -10.94
C ARG A 85 -5.99 1.94 -10.55
N PHE A 86 -6.11 2.28 -9.26
CA PHE A 86 -7.02 3.32 -8.79
C PHE A 86 -6.35 4.68 -8.60
N GLY A 87 -5.05 4.81 -8.88
CA GLY A 87 -4.32 6.07 -8.76
C GLY A 87 -3.70 6.32 -7.38
N ALA A 88 -3.36 5.24 -6.66
CA ALA A 88 -2.41 5.29 -5.55
C ALA A 88 -0.95 5.23 -6.04
#